data_AF-A0A6B1AIX6-F1
#
_entry.id   AF-A0A6B1AIX6-F1
#
_cell.length_a   1.000
_cell.length_b   1.000
_cell.length_c   1.000
_cell.angle_alpha   90.00
_cell.angle_beta   90.00
_cell.angle_gamma   90.00
#
_symmetry.space_group_name_H-M   'P 1'
#
loop_
_entity.id
_entity.type
_entity.pdbx_description
1 polymer ?
#
loop_
_entity_poly.entity_id
_entity_poly.type
_entity_poly.pdbx_seq_one_letter_code
_entity_poly.pdbx_strand_id
1 'polypeptide(L)'
;MRQIVRSHQALLLAVVAAALAAACGESPRGPVGADGPFRVGATIDVGAAPHGIRFSPDGDTAWVALSGEGRIAVVDLSESAVVARWEAGEAPLDLVRVEGGWLVSQFRDSTLIRLDDEGRIVPGAVWDVGAGPSLFTPGTVRGETWITTEFSNRLWTVDTRGGAPRTFHATGDRPYPADVMWDGSHAFVPNLDAGSVSVIDLLNGELDASVEACPGPPGGALTPDQVTYVVACGGSDEVAFINTASFAVTGRVSEGLGPRPFSVAVPGSGRYALVNNAGGTTVSVVDLESRAVVQRLEVGEQPIVLRAHPDGERVFVANEISGTLVELAPTAGSASAWPAPSEAEAALNEVVVLGMIHSGHETSETFSLEVVRDLVREIDPDYWLTEIPPNRWDRAWAEFEATGTVEEPRVRRFPEYMEGLFPLSRELDFEVIPTAGWTEPMSDFRAAYLDAYSRDPERAEGWAAYRAAAEASAEALAAGAADDPRWIHTDAYDDAYDIRMRTYARLFDADLGPGGWDAINASHWGYIEDGLDRHRGEGVRFLLTYGAGHKGPFLRELRKRDDIVLLDVGPFLDRVAAR
;
A
#
# COMPACT_ATOMS: atom_id res chain seq x y z
N MET A 1 48.54 6.61 23.11
CA MET A 1 47.78 5.35 22.90
C MET A 1 46.29 5.55 22.64
N ARG A 2 45.56 6.45 23.33
CA ARG A 2 44.11 6.70 23.07
C ARG A 2 43.79 7.49 21.79
N GLN A 3 44.77 8.14 21.15
CA GLN A 3 44.59 8.86 19.89
C GLN A 3 44.87 8.01 18.64
N ILE A 4 45.59 6.89 18.79
CA ILE A 4 45.97 5.99 17.67
C ILE A 4 44.86 4.96 17.38
N VAL A 5 43.99 4.69 18.37
CA VAL A 5 42.83 3.78 18.22
C VAL A 5 41.68 4.45 17.44
N ARG A 6 41.49 5.76 17.56
CA ARG A 6 40.45 6.50 16.82
C ARG A 6 40.73 6.58 15.31
N SER A 7 42.00 6.64 14.92
CA SER A 7 42.42 6.70 13.51
C SER A 7 42.40 5.35 12.78
N HIS A 8 42.43 4.22 13.50
CA HIS A 8 42.31 2.88 12.90
C HIS A 8 40.86 2.39 12.78
N GLN A 9 39.90 3.00 13.48
CA GLN A 9 38.48 2.65 13.38
C GLN A 9 37.73 3.42 12.28
N ALA A 10 38.13 4.66 11.97
CA ALA A 10 37.70 5.35 10.74
C ALA A 10 38.14 4.57 9.47
N LEU A 11 39.28 3.88 9.56
CA LEU A 11 39.79 3.03 8.49
C LEU A 11 39.00 1.72 8.36
N LEU A 12 38.32 1.22 9.40
CA LEU A 12 37.56 -0.04 9.30
C LEU A 12 36.20 0.15 8.62
N LEU A 13 35.52 1.30 8.78
CA LEU A 13 34.37 1.63 7.91
C LEU A 13 34.82 1.87 6.47
N ALA A 14 36.01 2.47 6.27
CA ALA A 14 36.59 2.58 4.93
C ALA A 14 37.05 1.23 4.36
N VAL A 15 37.40 0.23 5.17
CA VAL A 15 37.88 -1.09 4.72
C VAL A 15 36.75 -2.10 4.53
N VAL A 16 35.63 -2.00 5.27
CA VAL A 16 34.41 -2.73 4.93
C VAL A 16 33.72 -2.10 3.71
N ALA A 17 33.77 -0.76 3.57
CA ALA A 17 33.39 -0.08 2.33
C ALA A 17 34.35 -0.39 1.16
N ALA A 18 35.66 -0.51 1.38
CA ALA A 18 36.64 -0.79 0.32
C ALA A 18 36.75 -2.28 -0.06
N ALA A 19 36.44 -3.21 0.84
CA ALA A 19 36.40 -4.64 0.52
C ALA A 19 35.16 -5.01 -0.33
N LEU A 20 34.12 -4.17 -0.32
CA LEU A 20 32.97 -4.24 -1.23
C LEU A 20 33.13 -3.32 -2.47
N ALA A 21 34.01 -2.31 -2.43
CA ALA A 21 34.34 -1.48 -3.60
C ALA A 21 35.12 -2.21 -4.71
N ALA A 22 35.67 -3.41 -4.43
CA ALA A 22 36.44 -4.19 -5.41
C ALA A 22 35.59 -4.96 -6.44
N ALA A 23 34.27 -4.79 -6.44
CA ALA A 23 33.38 -5.21 -7.52
C ALA A 23 32.76 -4.01 -8.26
N CYS A 24 33.50 -2.92 -8.45
CA CYS A 24 33.12 -1.89 -9.41
C CYS A 24 33.34 -2.44 -10.83
N GLY A 25 32.28 -2.90 -11.49
CA GLY A 25 32.41 -3.38 -12.85
C GLY A 25 31.10 -3.82 -13.49
N GLU A 26 30.20 -2.88 -13.78
CA GLU A 26 29.59 -2.71 -15.11
C GLU A 26 28.70 -1.45 -15.12
N SER A 27 28.67 -0.77 -16.27
CA SER A 27 27.69 0.29 -16.53
C SER A 27 26.27 -0.30 -16.54
N PRO A 28 25.22 0.48 -16.21
CA PRO A 28 23.84 -0.03 -16.17
C PRO A 28 23.47 -0.71 -17.49
N ARG A 29 22.83 -1.88 -17.39
CA ARG A 29 22.38 -2.67 -18.54
C ARG A 29 21.17 -1.98 -19.17
N GLY A 30 21.41 -1.10 -20.16
CA GLY A 30 20.37 -0.52 -21.01
C GLY A 30 20.24 1.02 -20.90
N PRO A 31 19.89 1.72 -22.00
CA PRO A 31 19.69 3.16 -21.99
C PRO A 31 18.32 3.50 -21.41
N VAL A 32 18.27 3.81 -20.11
CA VAL A 32 17.10 4.45 -19.48
C VAL A 32 17.43 5.93 -19.30
N GLY A 33 16.59 6.79 -19.86
CA GLY A 33 16.74 8.25 -19.81
C GLY A 33 16.33 8.85 -18.46
N ALA A 34 16.62 10.14 -18.30
CA ALA A 34 16.23 10.92 -17.13
C ALA A 34 14.80 11.47 -17.20
N ASP A 35 14.19 11.49 -18.39
CA ASP A 35 12.80 11.90 -18.59
C ASP A 35 11.86 10.75 -18.20
N GLY A 36 10.74 11.05 -17.53
CA GLY A 36 9.81 10.03 -17.06
C GLY A 36 8.79 10.53 -16.03
N PRO A 37 8.11 9.60 -15.34
CA PRO A 37 6.96 9.91 -14.48
C PRO A 37 7.29 10.66 -13.19
N PHE A 38 8.57 10.80 -12.84
CA PHE A 38 9.03 11.57 -11.69
C PHE A 38 10.05 12.63 -12.09
N ARG A 39 10.20 13.64 -11.26
CA ARG A 39 11.23 14.68 -11.36
C ARG A 39 11.87 14.89 -10.00
N VAL A 40 13.12 15.33 -10.02
CA VAL A 40 13.82 15.80 -8.82
C VAL A 40 13.24 17.16 -8.42
N GLY A 41 12.76 17.25 -7.18
CA GLY A 41 12.26 18.45 -6.53
C GLY A 41 13.34 19.14 -5.69
N ALA A 42 12.99 19.51 -4.46
CA ALA A 42 13.95 20.12 -3.53
C ALA A 42 15.11 19.17 -3.19
N THR A 43 16.31 19.74 -3.05
CA THR A 43 17.49 19.08 -2.48
C THR A 43 17.90 19.87 -1.23
N ILE A 44 17.90 19.21 -0.08
CA ILE A 44 18.06 19.85 1.23
C ILE A 44 19.31 19.26 1.90
N ASP A 45 20.28 20.12 2.24
CA ASP A 45 21.45 19.72 3.02
C ASP A 45 21.04 19.45 4.48
N VAL A 46 20.99 18.17 4.88
CA VAL A 46 20.51 17.77 6.20
C VAL A 46 21.64 17.53 7.20
N GLY A 47 22.77 16.99 6.74
CA GLY A 47 23.94 16.68 7.57
C GLY A 47 24.61 15.36 7.19
N ALA A 48 25.58 14.90 7.96
CA ALA A 48 26.37 13.72 7.63
C ALA A 48 25.62 12.39 7.84
N ALA A 49 25.69 11.52 6.83
CA ALA A 49 25.10 10.18 6.81
C ALA A 49 23.61 10.13 7.23
N PRO A 50 22.72 10.83 6.49
CA PRO A 50 21.28 10.70 6.69
C PRO A 50 20.80 9.28 6.36
N HIS A 51 19.91 8.74 7.19
CA HIS A 51 19.31 7.41 7.04
C HIS A 51 17.78 7.50 7.12
N GLY A 52 17.16 7.07 8.22
CA GLY A 52 15.72 7.01 8.40
C GLY A 52 15.04 8.38 8.25
N ILE A 53 13.89 8.37 7.58
CA ILE A 53 13.05 9.55 7.31
C ILE A 53 11.65 9.28 7.89
N ARG A 54 11.14 10.21 8.69
CA ARG A 54 9.75 10.20 9.18
C ARG A 54 9.07 11.52 8.89
N PHE A 55 7.80 11.46 8.54
CA PHE A 55 6.98 12.64 8.27
C PHE A 55 5.98 12.89 9.38
N SER A 56 5.57 14.15 9.53
CA SER A 56 4.40 14.50 10.32
C SER A 56 3.13 13.99 9.61
N PRO A 57 2.02 13.78 10.33
CA PRO A 57 0.77 13.33 9.71
C PRO A 57 0.24 14.27 8.61
N ASP A 58 0.50 15.58 8.73
CA ASP A 58 0.18 16.59 7.71
C ASP A 58 1.20 16.63 6.56
N GLY A 59 2.35 15.98 6.71
CA GLY A 59 3.42 15.95 5.72
C GLY A 59 4.32 17.19 5.69
N ASP A 60 4.08 18.22 6.51
CA ASP A 60 4.85 19.47 6.39
C ASP A 60 6.24 19.40 7.04
N THR A 61 6.45 18.47 7.97
CA THR A 61 7.72 18.28 8.69
C THR A 61 8.31 16.91 8.41
N ALA A 62 9.62 16.86 8.17
CA ALA A 62 10.39 15.61 8.15
C ALA A 62 11.42 15.56 9.27
N TRP A 63 11.55 14.41 9.92
CA TRP A 63 12.64 14.07 10.84
C TRP A 63 13.58 13.10 10.15
N VAL A 64 14.86 13.46 10.09
CA VAL A 64 15.90 12.65 9.42
C VAL A 64 16.97 12.26 10.42
N ALA A 65 17.20 10.96 10.59
CA ALA A 65 18.27 10.45 11.43
C ALA A 65 19.63 10.66 10.75
N LEU A 66 20.55 11.34 11.43
CA LEU A 66 21.91 11.63 10.98
C LEU A 66 22.89 10.74 11.76
N SER A 67 23.12 9.52 11.24
CA SER A 67 23.93 8.52 11.93
C SER A 67 25.40 8.94 12.07
N GLY A 68 25.88 9.80 11.15
CA GLY A 68 27.23 10.34 11.17
C GLY A 68 27.44 11.47 12.19
N GLU A 69 26.37 12.06 12.70
CA GLU A 69 26.41 13.19 13.64
C GLU A 69 25.88 12.87 15.03
N GLY A 70 25.16 11.76 15.21
CA GLY A 70 24.50 11.45 16.48
C GLY A 70 23.26 12.30 16.72
N ARG A 71 22.56 12.71 15.64
CA ARG A 71 21.49 13.71 15.69
C ARG A 71 20.27 13.35 14.86
N ILE A 72 19.13 13.97 15.15
CA ILE A 72 17.99 14.06 14.24
C ILE A 72 17.91 15.47 13.66
N ALA A 73 17.85 15.62 12.34
CA ALA A 73 17.49 16.88 11.69
C ALA A 73 15.97 16.99 11.61
N VAL A 74 15.43 18.14 12.03
CA VAL A 74 14.01 18.50 11.82
C VAL A 74 13.96 19.44 10.63
N VAL A 75 13.25 19.05 9.59
CA VAL A 75 13.18 19.73 8.29
C VAL A 75 11.76 20.22 8.09
N ASP A 76 11.61 21.51 7.82
CA ASP A 76 10.37 22.07 7.28
C ASP A 76 10.40 21.88 5.76
N LEU A 77 9.47 21.09 5.24
CA LEU A 77 9.43 20.76 3.81
C LEU A 77 8.90 21.92 2.97
N SER A 78 8.05 22.78 3.53
CA SER A 78 7.53 23.97 2.84
C SER A 78 8.63 25.02 2.63
N GLU A 79 9.55 25.13 3.59
CA GLU A 79 10.72 26.00 3.51
C GLU A 79 11.93 25.31 2.87
N SER A 80 11.87 23.99 2.68
CA SER A 80 12.99 23.15 2.22
C SER A 80 14.26 23.37 3.05
N ALA A 81 14.11 23.45 4.39
CA ALA A 81 15.17 23.86 5.29
C ALA A 81 15.20 23.07 6.61
N VAL A 82 16.40 22.83 7.13
CA VAL A 82 16.58 22.28 8.49
C VAL A 82 16.29 23.37 9.52
N VAL A 83 15.21 23.22 10.28
CA VAL A 83 14.75 24.19 11.28
C VAL A 83 15.22 23.86 12.71
N ALA A 84 15.56 22.60 12.99
CA ALA A 84 16.14 22.20 14.27
C ALA A 84 17.06 20.97 14.16
N ARG A 85 17.88 20.75 15.20
CA ARG A 85 18.67 19.53 15.39
C ARG A 85 18.52 19.03 16.81
N TRP A 86 18.20 17.75 16.96
CA TRP A 86 18.07 17.07 18.24
C TRP A 86 19.26 16.15 18.47
N GLU A 87 19.77 16.12 19.69
CA GLU A 87 20.79 15.13 20.10
C GLU A 87 20.11 13.76 20.25
N ALA A 88 20.68 12.72 19.66
CA ALA A 88 20.03 11.42 19.52
C ALA A 88 20.94 10.22 19.75
N GLY A 89 22.09 10.45 20.40
CA GLY A 89 22.99 9.41 20.86
C GLY A 89 23.92 8.87 19.78
N GLU A 90 24.33 7.60 19.92
CA GLU A 90 25.39 6.99 19.11
C GLU A 90 24.80 6.34 17.85
N ALA A 91 25.07 6.96 16.70
CA ALA A 91 24.63 6.49 15.37
C ALA A 91 23.13 6.19 15.29
N PRO A 92 22.25 7.21 15.48
CA PRO A 92 20.82 7.05 15.28
C PRO A 92 20.55 6.65 13.84
N LEU A 93 19.76 5.60 13.63
CA LEU A 93 19.48 5.12 12.28
C LEU A 93 18.06 5.43 11.83
N ASP A 94 17.11 5.41 12.76
CA ASP A 94 15.73 5.82 12.54
C ASP A 94 15.05 6.25 13.84
N LEU A 95 13.87 6.85 13.69
CA LEU A 95 12.98 7.19 14.78
C LEU A 95 11.52 6.82 14.46
N VAL A 96 10.68 6.73 15.49
CA VAL A 96 9.24 6.54 15.33
C VAL A 96 8.48 7.30 16.42
N ARG A 97 7.32 7.85 16.06
CA ARG A 97 6.47 8.56 17.02
C ARG A 97 5.86 7.57 18.00
N VAL A 98 5.86 7.94 19.27
CA VAL A 98 5.16 7.23 20.35
C VAL A 98 4.40 8.25 21.21
N GLU A 99 3.48 7.79 22.04
CA GLU A 99 2.72 8.67 22.94
C GLU A 99 3.69 9.39 23.89
N GLY A 100 3.67 10.73 23.86
CA GLY A 100 4.57 11.58 24.64
C GLY A 100 6.04 11.54 24.20
N GLY A 101 6.31 11.35 22.91
CA GLY A 101 7.63 11.59 22.33
C GLY A 101 8.00 10.66 21.17
N TRP A 102 9.26 10.22 21.16
CA TRP A 102 9.84 9.43 20.08
C TRP A 102 10.69 8.29 20.60
N LEU A 103 10.71 7.17 19.89
CA LEU A 103 11.76 6.16 20.04
C LEU A 103 12.78 6.32 18.91
N VAL A 104 14.05 6.11 19.24
CA VAL A 104 15.16 6.23 18.30
C VAL A 104 16.03 4.99 18.39
N SER A 105 16.32 4.37 17.24
CA SER A 105 17.24 3.22 17.18
C SER A 105 18.68 3.69 17.28
N GLN A 106 19.51 2.98 18.05
CA GLN A 106 20.93 3.30 18.21
C GLN A 106 21.75 2.23 17.50
N PHE A 107 22.01 2.30 16.20
CA PHE A 107 22.50 1.12 15.46
C PHE A 107 23.80 0.48 16.01
N ARG A 108 24.68 1.29 16.61
CA ARG A 108 25.96 0.83 17.20
C ARG A 108 25.86 0.43 18.68
N ASP A 109 24.72 0.67 19.30
CA ASP A 109 24.39 0.23 20.64
C ASP A 109 23.26 -0.80 20.52
N SER A 110 23.12 -1.76 21.43
CA SER A 110 22.04 -2.77 21.29
C SER A 110 20.67 -2.20 21.68
N THR A 111 20.46 -0.88 21.56
CA THR A 111 19.43 -0.16 22.32
C THR A 111 18.49 0.70 21.47
N LEU A 112 17.30 0.91 22.01
CA LEU A 112 16.42 2.03 21.68
C LEU A 112 16.50 3.05 22.82
N ILE A 113 16.44 4.34 22.47
CA ILE A 113 16.30 5.43 23.46
C ILE A 113 15.01 6.21 23.20
N ARG A 114 14.54 6.94 24.21
CA ARG A 114 13.40 7.85 24.08
C ARG A 114 13.82 9.31 24.01
N LEU A 115 13.19 10.06 23.12
CA LEU A 115 13.16 11.52 23.12
C LEU A 115 11.77 12.01 23.57
N ASP A 116 11.70 13.16 24.25
CA ASP A 116 10.43 13.88 24.51
C ASP A 116 9.91 14.57 23.23
N ASP A 117 8.73 15.20 23.30
CA ASP A 117 8.11 15.87 22.15
C ASP A 117 8.95 17.06 21.62
N GLU A 118 9.85 17.61 22.43
CA GLU A 118 10.77 18.67 22.01
C GLU A 118 12.17 18.14 21.61
N GLY A 119 12.33 16.82 21.52
CA GLY A 119 13.57 16.19 21.05
C GLY A 119 14.67 16.05 22.09
N ARG A 120 14.36 16.10 23.39
CA ARG A 120 15.34 15.90 24.46
C ARG A 120 15.37 14.43 24.88
N ILE A 121 16.57 13.87 25.03
CA ILE A 121 16.75 12.51 25.55
C ILE A 121 16.11 12.38 26.93
N VAL A 122 15.22 11.40 27.09
CA VAL A 122 14.56 11.06 28.36
C VAL A 122 15.50 10.13 29.16
N PRO A 123 16.09 10.58 30.29
CA PRO A 123 17.07 9.79 31.01
C PRO A 123 16.50 8.47 31.54
N GLY A 124 17.22 7.36 31.31
CA GLY A 124 16.85 6.02 31.79
C GLY A 124 15.77 5.32 30.96
N ALA A 125 15.17 5.98 29.98
CA ALA A 125 14.27 5.37 29.01
C ALA A 125 15.08 4.74 27.87
N VAL A 126 15.72 3.61 28.19
CA VAL A 126 16.60 2.84 27.28
C VAL A 126 16.19 1.37 27.33
N TRP A 127 16.05 0.74 26.16
CA TRP A 127 15.65 -0.65 26.05
C TRP A 127 16.68 -1.42 25.22
N ASP A 128 17.20 -2.54 25.75
CA ASP A 128 18.02 -3.48 25.00
C ASP A 128 17.14 -4.31 24.07
N VAL A 129 17.37 -4.19 22.78
CA VAL A 129 16.67 -4.92 21.71
C VAL A 129 17.61 -5.86 20.96
N GLY A 130 18.89 -5.93 21.35
CA GLY A 130 19.91 -6.68 20.63
C GLY A 130 20.64 -5.86 19.57
N ALA A 131 21.68 -6.46 19.01
CA ALA A 131 22.67 -5.77 18.18
C ALA A 131 22.10 -5.36 16.81
N GLY A 132 22.41 -4.12 16.41
CA GLY A 132 22.03 -3.54 15.12
C GLY A 132 20.55 -3.21 14.99
N PRO A 133 19.92 -2.49 15.93
CA PRO A 133 18.55 -2.01 15.74
C PRO A 133 18.50 -1.09 14.52
N SER A 134 17.71 -1.49 13.53
CA SER A 134 17.73 -0.92 12.19
C SER A 134 16.69 0.22 12.04
N LEU A 135 15.91 0.21 10.94
CA LEU A 135 14.78 1.11 10.73
C LEU A 135 13.48 0.50 11.28
N PHE A 136 12.57 1.37 11.71
CA PHE A 136 11.20 0.96 12.04
C PHE A 136 10.38 0.71 10.76
N THR A 137 9.27 0.00 10.88
CA THR A 137 8.30 -0.17 9.78
C THR A 137 7.82 1.18 9.26
N PRO A 138 7.39 1.27 7.98
CA PRO A 138 6.91 2.51 7.39
C PRO A 138 5.79 3.20 8.17
N GLY A 139 4.83 2.40 8.64
CA GLY A 139 3.67 2.86 9.37
C GLY A 139 3.51 2.18 10.73
N THR A 140 2.50 2.66 11.44
CA THR A 140 1.98 2.07 12.67
C THR A 140 0.65 1.40 12.36
N VAL A 141 0.45 0.19 12.88
CA VAL A 141 -0.78 -0.58 12.71
C VAL A 141 -1.29 -0.95 14.09
N ARG A 142 -2.55 -0.62 14.41
CA ARG A 142 -3.19 -0.92 15.72
C ARG A 142 -2.42 -0.35 16.93
N GLY A 143 -1.74 0.77 16.74
CA GLY A 143 -0.88 1.37 17.76
C GLY A 143 0.44 0.62 17.97
N GLU A 144 0.85 -0.24 17.04
CA GLU A 144 2.12 -0.96 17.06
C GLU A 144 2.97 -0.62 15.83
N THR A 145 4.29 -0.67 16.01
CA THR A 145 5.29 -0.58 14.95
C THR A 145 6.32 -1.68 15.19
N TRP A 146 7.12 -2.00 14.19
CA TRP A 146 8.13 -3.04 14.31
C TRP A 146 9.52 -2.52 13.94
N ILE A 147 10.55 -3.14 14.51
CA ILE A 147 11.94 -2.84 14.21
C ILE A 147 12.75 -4.12 14.14
N THR A 148 13.59 -4.25 13.13
CA THR A 148 14.54 -5.36 13.06
C THR A 148 15.81 -5.06 13.83
N THR A 149 16.43 -6.10 14.39
CA THR A 149 17.80 -6.03 14.89
C THR A 149 18.68 -6.95 14.05
N GLU A 150 19.44 -6.35 13.14
CA GLU A 150 20.16 -7.01 12.05
C GLU A 150 21.08 -8.12 12.57
N PHE A 151 21.87 -7.88 13.62
CA PHE A 151 22.86 -8.85 14.07
C PHE A 151 22.33 -9.78 15.17
N SER A 152 21.04 -9.69 15.49
CA SER A 152 20.37 -10.58 16.44
C SER A 152 19.25 -11.40 15.81
N ASN A 153 18.99 -11.25 14.51
CA ASN A 153 18.01 -12.01 13.74
C ASN A 153 16.60 -11.97 14.34
N ARG A 154 16.13 -10.75 14.65
CA ARG A 154 14.82 -10.51 15.27
C ARG A 154 14.05 -9.40 14.58
N LEU A 155 12.72 -9.53 14.62
CA LEU A 155 11.75 -8.46 14.44
C LEU A 155 11.05 -8.19 15.77
N TRP A 156 11.25 -7.01 16.35
CA TRP A 156 10.58 -6.58 17.58
C TRP A 156 9.25 -5.90 17.29
N THR A 157 8.22 -6.23 18.07
CA THR A 157 6.99 -5.46 18.17
C THR A 157 7.15 -4.38 19.23
N VAL A 158 6.76 -3.15 18.89
CA VAL A 158 6.84 -1.97 19.74
C VAL A 158 5.45 -1.36 19.84
N ASP A 159 4.94 -1.21 21.05
CA ASP A 159 3.69 -0.48 21.26
C ASP A 159 3.96 1.02 21.32
N THR A 160 3.33 1.73 20.41
CA THR A 160 3.47 3.18 20.26
C THR A 160 2.73 3.95 21.35
N ARG A 161 1.77 3.34 22.08
CA ARG A 161 1.10 3.98 23.23
C ARG A 161 1.96 3.92 24.48
N GLY A 162 2.52 2.75 24.80
CA GLY A 162 3.45 2.61 25.92
C GLY A 162 4.85 3.17 25.65
N GLY A 163 5.26 3.22 24.37
CA GLY A 163 6.58 3.65 23.94
C GLY A 163 7.69 2.68 24.37
N ALA A 164 7.43 1.36 24.33
CA ALA A 164 8.40 0.34 24.70
C ALA A 164 8.31 -0.91 23.79
N PRO A 165 9.45 -1.54 23.45
CA PRO A 165 9.47 -2.85 22.80
C PRO A 165 8.87 -3.91 23.73
N ARG A 166 8.07 -4.83 23.16
CA ARG A 166 7.28 -5.82 23.92
C ARG A 166 7.75 -7.24 23.69
N THR A 167 7.70 -7.68 22.45
CA THR A 167 7.96 -9.06 22.02
C THR A 167 8.82 -9.04 20.77
N PHE A 168 9.42 -10.18 20.43
CA PHE A 168 10.10 -10.33 19.16
C PHE A 168 9.79 -11.68 18.51
N HIS A 169 9.91 -11.70 17.20
CA HIS A 169 9.87 -12.90 16.37
C HIS A 169 11.27 -13.17 15.82
N ALA A 170 11.64 -14.44 15.70
CA ALA A 170 12.87 -14.81 15.02
C ALA A 170 12.70 -14.63 13.51
N THR A 171 13.78 -14.23 12.83
CA THR A 171 13.83 -14.04 11.38
C THR A 171 14.90 -14.95 10.76
N GLY A 172 15.12 -14.82 9.45
CA GLY A 172 16.35 -15.30 8.82
C GLY A 172 17.58 -14.47 9.22
N ASP A 173 18.72 -14.82 8.63
CA ASP A 173 20.01 -14.22 8.96
C ASP A 173 20.14 -12.80 8.38
N ARG A 174 20.50 -11.85 9.26
CA ARG A 174 20.64 -10.42 9.00
C ARG A 174 19.37 -9.76 8.44
N PRO A 175 18.28 -9.66 9.23
CA PRO A 175 17.02 -9.05 8.81
C PRO A 175 17.14 -7.54 8.64
N TYR A 176 16.70 -7.07 7.49
CA TYR A 176 16.54 -5.66 7.17
C TYR A 176 15.11 -5.18 7.43
N PRO A 177 14.84 -3.86 7.41
CA PRO A 177 13.55 -3.31 7.80
C PRO A 177 12.37 -4.01 7.15
N ALA A 178 11.43 -4.43 8.00
CA ALA A 178 10.21 -5.09 7.56
C ALA A 178 9.23 -4.10 6.95
N ASP A 179 8.34 -4.62 6.11
CA ASP A 179 7.07 -3.95 5.83
C ASP A 179 5.92 -4.81 6.36
N VAL A 180 4.87 -4.16 6.86
CA VAL A 180 3.78 -4.82 7.56
C VAL A 180 2.48 -4.49 6.86
N MET A 181 1.65 -5.51 6.65
CA MET A 181 0.34 -5.29 6.09
C MET A 181 -0.42 -4.30 7.00
N TRP A 182 -1.13 -3.32 6.43
CA TRP A 182 -1.85 -2.30 7.17
C TRP A 182 -2.90 -2.87 8.14
N ASP A 183 -3.33 -4.12 7.94
CA ASP A 183 -4.22 -4.81 8.86
C ASP A 183 -3.48 -5.44 10.03
N GLY A 184 -2.15 -5.56 9.96
CA GLY A 184 -1.29 -6.12 10.99
C GLY A 184 -1.34 -7.65 11.02
N SER A 185 -1.74 -8.28 9.91
CA SER A 185 -1.74 -9.74 9.81
C SER A 185 -0.35 -10.31 9.56
N HIS A 186 0.42 -9.72 8.63
CA HIS A 186 1.72 -10.24 8.26
C HIS A 186 2.81 -9.17 8.21
N ALA A 187 4.02 -9.56 8.62
CA ALA A 187 5.25 -8.84 8.35
C ALA A 187 6.06 -9.57 7.28
N PHE A 188 6.59 -8.81 6.31
CA PHE A 188 7.54 -9.26 5.30
C PHE A 188 8.92 -8.70 5.65
N VAL A 189 9.84 -9.58 6.03
CA VAL A 189 11.16 -9.23 6.55
C VAL A 189 12.25 -9.75 5.62
N PRO A 190 12.93 -8.89 4.84
CA PRO A 190 14.02 -9.31 3.97
C PRO A 190 15.26 -9.65 4.81
N ASN A 191 15.88 -10.79 4.53
CA ASN A 191 17.03 -11.33 5.27
C ASN A 191 18.27 -11.28 4.37
N LEU A 192 19.14 -10.28 4.62
CA LEU A 192 20.23 -9.94 3.71
C LEU A 192 21.22 -11.09 3.53
N ASP A 193 21.62 -11.78 4.61
CA ASP A 193 22.58 -12.89 4.50
C ASP A 193 21.94 -14.22 4.12
N ALA A 194 20.67 -14.43 4.49
CA ALA A 194 19.95 -15.66 4.14
C ALA A 194 19.45 -15.69 2.68
N GLY A 195 19.31 -14.53 2.02
CA GLY A 195 18.78 -14.45 0.67
C GLY A 195 17.27 -14.71 0.56
N SER A 196 16.55 -14.58 1.68
CA SER A 196 15.12 -14.90 1.79
C SER A 196 14.31 -13.74 2.36
N VAL A 197 12.99 -13.82 2.26
CA VAL A 197 12.04 -12.97 2.99
C VAL A 197 11.29 -13.85 3.99
N SER A 198 11.39 -13.54 5.28
CA SER A 198 10.54 -14.14 6.31
C SER A 198 9.15 -13.51 6.24
N VAL A 199 8.12 -14.34 6.16
CA VAL A 199 6.71 -13.93 6.28
C VAL A 199 6.22 -14.40 7.64
N ILE A 200 5.89 -13.45 8.50
CA ILE A 200 5.52 -13.70 9.90
C ILE A 200 4.06 -13.36 10.07
N ASP A 201 3.24 -14.32 10.49
CA ASP A 201 1.88 -14.08 10.97
C ASP A 201 1.98 -13.38 12.34
N LEU A 202 1.62 -12.11 12.37
CA LEU A 202 1.67 -11.26 13.56
C LEU A 202 0.49 -11.49 14.51
N LEU A 203 -0.60 -12.11 14.05
CA LEU A 203 -1.75 -12.43 14.90
C LEU A 203 -1.47 -13.66 15.77
N ASN A 204 -0.80 -14.65 15.19
CA ASN A 204 -0.43 -15.89 15.88
C ASN A 204 1.03 -15.88 16.39
N GLY A 205 1.85 -14.98 15.85
CA GLY A 205 3.25 -14.81 16.20
C GLY A 205 4.17 -15.89 15.63
N GLU A 206 3.75 -16.56 14.56
CA GLU A 206 4.44 -17.69 13.93
C GLU A 206 5.09 -17.27 12.59
N LEU A 207 6.09 -18.05 12.15
CA LEU A 207 6.69 -17.89 10.83
C LEU A 207 5.90 -18.72 9.82
N ASP A 208 5.14 -18.05 8.96
CA ASP A 208 4.31 -18.70 7.94
C ASP A 208 5.15 -19.20 6.76
N ALA A 209 6.14 -18.40 6.34
CA ALA A 209 7.00 -18.76 5.22
C ALA A 209 8.40 -18.16 5.33
N SER A 210 9.36 -18.81 4.67
CA SER A 210 10.66 -18.25 4.32
C SER A 210 10.81 -18.35 2.81
N VAL A 211 10.55 -17.24 2.12
CA VAL A 211 10.53 -17.19 0.65
C VAL A 211 11.94 -16.93 0.13
N GLU A 212 12.49 -17.84 -0.68
CA GLU A 212 13.75 -17.58 -1.39
C GLU A 212 13.56 -16.44 -2.39
N ALA A 213 14.06 -15.25 -2.04
CA ALA A 213 13.80 -14.03 -2.79
C ALA A 213 14.91 -13.78 -3.80
N CYS A 214 16.15 -13.59 -3.35
CA CYS A 214 17.32 -13.31 -4.18
C CYS A 214 18.58 -13.23 -3.31
N PRO A 215 19.79 -13.28 -3.89
CA PRO A 215 21.00 -12.98 -3.14
C PRO A 215 20.98 -11.55 -2.59
N GLY A 216 21.16 -11.42 -1.27
CA GLY A 216 21.30 -10.12 -0.62
C GLY A 216 20.10 -9.18 -0.78
N PRO A 217 18.92 -9.46 -0.18
CA PRO A 217 17.80 -8.53 -0.13
C PRO A 217 17.91 -7.56 1.07
N PRO A 218 18.31 -6.30 0.89
CA PRO A 218 18.38 -5.29 1.96
C PRO A 218 17.07 -4.56 2.24
N GLY A 219 16.01 -4.78 1.48
CA GLY A 219 14.79 -4.01 1.67
C GLY A 219 13.68 -4.39 0.72
N GLY A 220 12.49 -3.92 1.03
CA GLY A 220 11.31 -4.08 0.18
C GLY A 220 10.14 -3.26 0.69
N ALA A 221 9.10 -3.18 -0.13
CA ALA A 221 7.87 -2.46 0.21
C ALA A 221 6.66 -3.22 -0.31
N LEU A 222 5.59 -3.22 0.49
CA LEU A 222 4.27 -3.63 0.04
C LEU A 222 3.72 -2.57 -0.91
N THR A 223 3.08 -3.05 -1.97
CA THR A 223 2.19 -2.25 -2.81
C THR A 223 0.99 -1.79 -1.97
N PRO A 224 0.37 -0.63 -2.25
CA PRO A 224 -0.77 -0.12 -1.48
C PRO A 224 -1.94 -1.09 -1.39
N ASP A 225 -2.14 -1.89 -2.43
CA ASP A 225 -3.13 -2.97 -2.48
C ASP A 225 -2.80 -4.22 -1.66
N GLN A 226 -1.57 -4.28 -1.15
CA GLN A 226 -0.99 -5.40 -0.41
C GLN A 226 -0.91 -6.71 -1.18
N VAL A 227 -0.97 -6.69 -2.50
CA VAL A 227 -0.94 -7.89 -3.34
C VAL A 227 0.49 -8.32 -3.63
N THR A 228 1.38 -7.34 -3.74
CA THR A 228 2.77 -7.57 -4.11
C THR A 228 3.71 -6.97 -3.07
N TYR A 229 4.66 -7.76 -2.58
CA TYR A 229 5.84 -7.27 -1.89
C TYR A 229 6.99 -7.15 -2.89
N VAL A 230 7.46 -5.92 -3.13
CA VAL A 230 8.56 -5.60 -4.06
C VAL A 230 9.86 -5.62 -3.27
N VAL A 231 10.80 -6.47 -3.66
CA VAL A 231 12.06 -6.70 -2.94
C VAL A 231 13.23 -6.15 -3.75
N ALA A 232 14.05 -5.30 -3.14
CA ALA A 232 15.35 -4.92 -3.70
C ALA A 232 16.35 -6.06 -3.51
N CYS A 233 17.06 -6.44 -4.57
CA CYS A 233 18.03 -7.53 -4.56
C CYS A 233 19.43 -6.99 -4.81
N GLY A 234 20.04 -6.45 -3.77
CA GLY A 234 21.33 -5.74 -3.84
C GLY A 234 22.50 -6.63 -4.26
N GLY A 235 22.41 -7.95 -4.05
CA GLY A 235 23.44 -8.91 -4.46
C GLY A 235 23.34 -9.37 -5.92
N SER A 236 22.23 -9.07 -6.61
CA SER A 236 22.00 -9.48 -8.01
C SER A 236 21.58 -8.34 -8.95
N ASP A 237 21.57 -7.09 -8.48
CA ASP A 237 21.19 -5.89 -9.25
C ASP A 237 19.81 -6.03 -9.93
N GLU A 238 18.83 -6.53 -9.17
CA GLU A 238 17.46 -6.71 -9.65
C GLU A 238 16.43 -6.31 -8.58
N VAL A 239 15.15 -6.29 -8.97
CA VAL A 239 14.02 -6.36 -8.03
C VAL A 239 13.25 -7.64 -8.26
N ALA A 240 12.71 -8.22 -7.18
CA ALA A 240 11.84 -9.38 -7.22
C ALA A 240 10.43 -9.03 -6.71
N PHE A 241 9.41 -9.67 -7.26
CA PHE A 241 8.02 -9.49 -6.85
C PHE A 241 7.52 -10.74 -6.15
N ILE A 242 7.05 -10.61 -4.91
CA ILE A 242 6.45 -11.71 -4.14
C ILE A 242 4.95 -11.47 -4.03
N ASN A 243 4.13 -12.43 -4.44
CA ASN A 243 2.69 -12.38 -4.21
C ASN A 243 2.41 -12.67 -2.73
N THR A 244 1.68 -11.79 -2.06
CA THR A 244 1.46 -11.84 -0.60
C THR A 244 0.48 -12.92 -0.16
N ALA A 245 -0.30 -13.50 -1.07
CA ALA A 245 -1.25 -14.56 -0.74
C ALA A 245 -0.65 -15.96 -0.92
N SER A 246 0.13 -16.16 -1.98
CA SER A 246 0.76 -17.45 -2.29
C SER A 246 2.21 -17.56 -1.78
N PHE A 247 2.80 -16.44 -1.37
CA PHE A 247 4.23 -16.31 -1.02
C PHE A 247 5.18 -16.72 -2.15
N ALA A 248 4.69 -16.78 -3.39
CA ALA A 248 5.50 -17.12 -4.55
C ALA A 248 6.17 -15.87 -5.14
N VAL A 249 7.42 -16.04 -5.59
CA VAL A 249 8.07 -15.05 -6.45
C VAL A 249 7.40 -15.11 -7.83
N THR A 250 6.77 -14.02 -8.25
CA THR A 250 6.00 -13.94 -9.50
C THR A 250 6.76 -13.29 -10.66
N GLY A 251 7.92 -12.70 -10.40
CA GLY A 251 8.74 -12.08 -11.44
C GLY A 251 9.94 -11.32 -10.90
N ARG A 252 10.79 -10.88 -11.82
CA ARG A 252 12.00 -10.10 -11.55
C ARG A 252 12.25 -9.06 -12.63
N VAL A 253 12.90 -7.95 -12.28
CA VAL A 253 13.34 -6.90 -13.23
C VAL A 253 14.80 -6.55 -12.92
N SER A 254 15.66 -6.69 -13.92
CA SER A 254 17.09 -6.33 -13.83
C SER A 254 17.54 -5.37 -14.92
N GLU A 255 16.89 -5.39 -16.09
CA GLU A 255 17.23 -4.48 -17.19
C GLU A 255 16.90 -3.03 -16.82
N GLY A 256 17.85 -2.13 -17.06
CA GLY A 256 17.75 -0.70 -16.78
C GLY A 256 17.98 -0.29 -15.33
N LEU A 257 17.97 -1.24 -14.38
CA LEU A 257 18.17 -0.97 -12.95
C LEU A 257 19.60 -0.52 -12.68
N GLY A 258 19.78 0.40 -11.73
CA GLY A 258 21.10 0.79 -11.27
C GLY A 258 21.69 -0.21 -10.27
N PRO A 259 22.99 -0.06 -9.95
CA PRO A 259 23.72 -1.03 -9.14
C PRO A 259 23.33 -0.99 -7.66
N ARG A 260 23.35 -2.16 -7.02
CA ARG A 260 23.11 -2.39 -5.59
C ARG A 260 21.80 -1.73 -5.13
N PRO A 261 20.64 -2.16 -5.63
CA PRO A 261 19.34 -1.70 -5.14
C PRO A 261 19.22 -2.00 -3.64
N PHE A 262 18.72 -1.04 -2.86
CA PHE A 262 18.74 -1.16 -1.38
C PHE A 262 17.38 -1.00 -0.70
N SER A 263 16.69 0.11 -0.92
CA SER A 263 15.37 0.42 -0.39
C SER A 263 14.36 0.52 -1.53
N VAL A 264 13.10 0.22 -1.24
CA VAL A 264 11.98 0.36 -2.17
C VAL A 264 10.93 1.23 -1.50
N ALA A 265 10.33 2.14 -2.26
CA ALA A 265 9.14 2.88 -1.85
C ALA A 265 8.10 2.82 -2.96
N VAL A 266 6.85 2.55 -2.58
CA VAL A 266 5.70 2.58 -3.50
C VAL A 266 4.76 3.70 -3.01
N PRO A 267 4.63 4.82 -3.76
CA PRO A 267 3.66 5.86 -3.46
C PRO A 267 2.22 5.35 -3.66
N GLY A 268 1.23 6.12 -3.18
CA GLY A 268 -0.17 5.73 -3.04
C GLY A 268 -0.88 5.31 -4.34
N SER A 269 -0.43 5.78 -5.50
CA SER A 269 -0.97 5.32 -6.80
C SER A 269 -0.71 3.84 -7.08
N GLY A 270 0.28 3.23 -6.45
CA GLY A 270 0.61 1.81 -6.66
C GLY A 270 1.13 1.44 -8.05
N ARG A 271 1.23 2.39 -8.99
CA ARG A 271 1.70 2.15 -10.36
C ARG A 271 3.21 1.98 -10.47
N TYR A 272 3.96 2.74 -9.66
CA TYR A 272 5.42 2.78 -9.73
C TYR A 272 6.06 2.37 -8.41
N ALA A 273 7.15 1.61 -8.47
CA ALA A 273 8.07 1.44 -7.36
C ALA A 273 9.36 2.21 -7.62
N LEU A 274 9.79 3.00 -6.63
CA LEU A 274 11.07 3.70 -6.67
C LEU A 274 12.10 2.89 -5.89
N VAL A 275 13.28 2.71 -6.48
CA VAL A 275 14.34 1.84 -5.96
C VAL A 275 15.66 2.61 -5.99
N ASN A 276 16.28 2.85 -4.84
CA ASN A 276 17.56 3.56 -4.82
C ASN A 276 18.70 2.63 -5.19
N ASN A 277 19.58 3.12 -6.06
CA ASN A 277 20.76 2.41 -6.51
C ASN A 277 21.93 2.81 -5.62
N ALA A 278 22.05 2.18 -4.45
CA ALA A 278 23.02 2.59 -3.43
C ALA A 278 24.46 2.50 -3.94
N GLY A 279 24.75 1.63 -4.93
CA GLY A 279 26.05 1.52 -5.59
C GLY A 279 26.43 2.68 -6.51
N GLY A 280 25.53 3.66 -6.70
CA GLY A 280 25.73 4.81 -7.58
C GLY A 280 25.10 6.09 -7.04
N THR A 281 24.55 6.89 -7.95
CA THR A 281 24.02 8.24 -7.67
C THR A 281 22.54 8.42 -7.98
N THR A 282 21.84 7.32 -8.25
CA THR A 282 20.52 7.36 -8.89
C THR A 282 19.43 6.61 -8.14
N VAL A 283 18.18 6.96 -8.44
CA VAL A 283 16.98 6.18 -8.13
C VAL A 283 16.38 5.66 -9.43
N SER A 284 16.08 4.37 -9.49
CA SER A 284 15.35 3.74 -10.60
C SER A 284 13.84 3.79 -10.34
N VAL A 285 13.05 4.11 -11.36
CA VAL A 285 11.58 4.03 -11.32
C VAL A 285 11.16 2.79 -12.11
N VAL A 286 10.51 1.85 -11.42
CA VAL A 286 9.96 0.62 -11.98
C VAL A 286 8.46 0.79 -12.15
N ASP A 287 7.96 0.63 -13.36
CA ASP A 287 6.53 0.50 -13.64
C ASP A 287 6.10 -0.93 -13.27
N LEU A 288 5.18 -1.04 -12.32
CA LEU A 288 4.81 -2.32 -11.70
C LEU A 288 3.91 -3.19 -12.59
N GLU A 289 3.25 -2.58 -13.56
CA GLU A 289 2.37 -3.26 -14.49
C GLU A 289 3.15 -3.84 -15.66
N SER A 290 3.93 -3.00 -16.35
CA SER A 290 4.80 -3.45 -17.44
C SER A 290 6.03 -4.21 -16.93
N ARG A 291 6.31 -4.15 -15.62
CA ARG A 291 7.48 -4.73 -14.94
C ARG A 291 8.78 -4.33 -15.61
N ALA A 292 8.93 -3.03 -15.85
CA ALA A 292 10.10 -2.47 -16.52
C ALA A 292 10.62 -1.23 -15.80
N VAL A 293 11.94 -1.01 -15.85
CA VAL A 293 12.53 0.26 -15.42
C VAL A 293 12.26 1.31 -16.48
N VAL A 294 11.48 2.33 -16.13
CA VAL A 294 11.03 3.38 -17.07
C VAL A 294 11.83 4.67 -16.94
N GLN A 295 12.54 4.87 -15.83
CA GLN A 295 13.31 6.10 -15.59
C GLN A 295 14.47 5.85 -14.62
N ARG A 296 15.55 6.63 -14.74
CA ARG A 296 16.60 6.77 -13.70
C ARG A 296 16.86 8.24 -13.39
N LEU A 297 16.73 8.60 -12.12
CA LEU A 297 16.87 9.98 -11.62
C LEU A 297 18.20 10.14 -10.91
N GLU A 298 18.98 11.18 -11.25
CA GLU A 298 20.16 11.57 -10.48
C GLU A 298 19.72 12.26 -9.19
N VAL A 299 20.13 11.71 -8.05
CA VAL A 299 19.72 12.22 -6.72
C VAL A 299 20.89 12.59 -5.83
N GLY A 300 22.09 12.07 -6.07
CA GLY A 300 23.26 12.27 -5.21
C GLY A 300 23.93 10.95 -4.82
N GLU A 301 25.10 11.03 -4.21
CA GLU A 301 25.94 9.87 -3.90
C GLU A 301 25.41 9.00 -2.76
N GLN A 302 25.36 7.70 -3.02
CA GLN A 302 24.91 6.66 -2.10
C GLN A 302 23.52 6.95 -1.51
N PRO A 303 22.48 6.99 -2.36
CA PRO A 303 21.11 7.02 -1.87
C PRO A 303 20.88 5.74 -1.06
N ILE A 304 20.32 5.83 0.15
CA ILE A 304 20.22 4.69 1.07
C ILE A 304 18.79 4.34 1.47
N VAL A 305 18.00 5.30 1.95
CA VAL A 305 16.61 5.08 2.39
C VAL A 305 15.66 5.89 1.53
N LEU A 306 14.63 5.22 1.02
CA LEU A 306 13.48 5.85 0.38
C LEU A 306 12.27 5.83 1.34
N ARG A 307 11.50 6.92 1.36
CA ARG A 307 10.26 6.99 2.12
C ARG A 307 9.18 7.72 1.30
N ALA A 308 8.05 7.05 1.09
CA ALA A 308 6.86 7.70 0.54
C ALA A 308 6.32 8.74 1.52
N HIS A 309 5.91 9.88 0.97
CA HIS A 309 5.32 10.99 1.70
C HIS A 309 3.82 10.73 1.96
N PRO A 310 3.23 11.23 3.07
CA PRO A 310 1.83 11.00 3.42
C PRO A 310 0.78 11.50 2.40
N ASP A 311 1.16 12.38 1.46
CA ASP A 311 0.25 12.80 0.38
C ASP A 311 0.01 11.73 -0.69
N GLY A 312 0.74 10.61 -0.63
CA GLY A 312 0.57 9.50 -1.56
C GLY A 312 1.21 9.71 -2.93
N GLU A 313 1.89 10.83 -3.19
CA GLU A 313 2.47 11.14 -4.50
C GLU A 313 3.98 11.25 -4.45
N ARG A 314 4.52 11.92 -3.43
CA ARG A 314 5.94 12.23 -3.34
C ARG A 314 6.72 11.12 -2.64
N VAL A 315 7.99 11.00 -2.99
CA VAL A 315 8.96 10.12 -2.33
C VAL A 315 10.19 10.93 -1.99
N PHE A 316 10.78 10.70 -0.83
CA PHE A 316 12.04 11.33 -0.44
C PHE A 316 13.14 10.28 -0.34
N VAL A 317 14.36 10.68 -0.72
CA VAL A 317 15.57 9.87 -0.62
C VAL A 317 16.62 10.54 0.26
N ALA A 318 17.17 9.78 1.21
CA ALA A 318 18.34 10.18 1.97
C ALA A 318 19.60 9.71 1.25
N ASN A 319 20.50 10.65 0.91
CA ASN A 319 21.79 10.36 0.30
C ASN A 319 22.87 10.37 1.38
N GLU A 320 23.35 9.18 1.74
CA GLU A 320 24.22 9.00 2.90
C GLU A 320 25.56 9.73 2.74
N ILE A 321 26.18 9.65 1.55
CA ILE A 321 27.47 10.29 1.30
C ILE A 321 27.30 11.78 0.99
N SER A 322 26.32 12.15 0.16
CA SER A 322 26.09 13.58 -0.16
C SER A 322 25.59 14.38 1.04
N GLY A 323 24.98 13.74 2.03
CA GLY A 323 24.45 14.43 3.22
C GLY A 323 23.15 15.20 2.97
N THR A 324 22.40 14.79 1.94
CA THR A 324 21.22 15.51 1.44
C THR A 324 19.95 14.66 1.56
N LEU A 325 18.83 15.32 1.78
CA LEU A 325 17.49 14.78 1.56
C LEU A 325 16.97 15.33 0.22
N VAL A 326 16.53 14.46 -0.69
CA VAL A 326 16.03 14.86 -2.01
C VAL A 326 14.59 14.44 -2.18
N GLU A 327 13.76 15.37 -2.62
CA GLU A 327 12.36 15.17 -3.00
C GLU A 327 12.28 14.62 -4.43
N LEU A 328 11.48 13.58 -4.62
CA LEU A 328 11.07 13.04 -5.91
C LEU A 328 9.56 13.23 -6.02
N ALA A 329 9.14 14.09 -6.94
CA ALA A 329 7.74 14.42 -7.15
C ALA A 329 7.30 13.92 -8.53
N PRO A 330 6.01 13.61 -8.73
CA PRO A 330 5.51 13.35 -10.06
C PRO A 330 5.80 14.52 -11.02
N THR A 331 6.07 14.19 -12.28
CA THR A 331 6.10 15.19 -13.35
C THR A 331 4.67 15.69 -13.59
N ALA A 332 4.47 16.99 -13.79
CA ALA A 332 3.13 17.51 -14.08
C ALA A 332 2.59 16.86 -15.36
N GLY A 333 1.41 16.24 -15.30
CA GLY A 333 0.85 15.43 -16.38
C GLY A 333 1.29 13.95 -16.40
N SER A 334 2.13 13.51 -15.45
CA SER A 334 2.42 12.09 -15.20
C SER A 334 1.83 11.57 -13.88
N ALA A 335 1.42 12.46 -12.96
CA ALA A 335 0.46 12.11 -11.92
C ALA A 335 -0.94 12.00 -12.52
N SER A 336 -1.58 10.87 -12.28
CA SER A 336 -2.96 10.52 -12.66
C SER A 336 -3.29 10.68 -14.15
N ALA A 337 -2.66 9.91 -15.03
CA ALA A 337 -3.34 9.40 -16.21
C ALA A 337 -2.46 8.36 -16.91
N TRP A 338 -3.08 7.25 -17.26
CA TRP A 338 -2.75 6.51 -18.47
C TRP A 338 -2.58 7.46 -19.65
N PRO A 339 -1.62 7.26 -20.57
CA PRO A 339 -1.45 8.15 -21.72
C PRO A 339 -2.78 8.22 -22.48
N ALA A 340 -3.43 9.39 -22.45
CA ALA A 340 -4.65 9.60 -23.21
C ALA A 340 -4.33 9.35 -24.70
N PRO A 341 -5.21 8.64 -25.44
CA PRO A 341 -5.12 8.64 -26.89
C PRO A 341 -5.15 10.10 -27.38
N SER A 342 -4.40 10.38 -28.44
CA SER A 342 -4.35 11.71 -29.04
C SER A 342 -5.76 12.27 -29.28
N GLU A 343 -5.97 13.58 -29.05
CA GLU A 343 -7.23 14.36 -29.17
C GLU A 343 -7.98 14.29 -30.53
N ALA A 344 -7.67 13.32 -31.40
CA ALA A 344 -8.48 13.00 -32.55
C ALA A 344 -9.76 12.28 -32.11
N GLU A 345 -10.80 13.06 -31.75
CA GLU A 345 -12.19 12.61 -31.51
C GLU A 345 -12.31 11.25 -30.78
N ALA A 346 -11.65 11.15 -29.61
CA ALA A 346 -11.81 10.01 -28.72
C ALA A 346 -13.29 9.78 -28.41
N ALA A 347 -13.80 8.57 -28.66
CA ALA A 347 -15.19 8.24 -28.37
C ALA A 347 -15.37 8.11 -26.87
N LEU A 348 -16.42 8.74 -26.31
CA LEU A 348 -16.70 8.64 -24.88
C LEU A 348 -17.10 7.20 -24.55
N ASN A 349 -16.50 6.64 -23.51
CA ASN A 349 -16.90 5.32 -23.01
C ASN A 349 -18.24 5.42 -22.30
N GLU A 350 -19.06 4.39 -22.40
CA GLU A 350 -20.31 4.31 -21.65
C GLU A 350 -20.08 3.56 -20.34
N VAL A 351 -20.65 4.02 -19.23
CA VAL A 351 -20.54 3.33 -17.94
C VAL A 351 -21.92 3.09 -17.35
N VAL A 352 -22.24 1.83 -17.05
CA VAL A 352 -23.44 1.41 -16.33
C VAL A 352 -23.03 0.93 -14.94
N VAL A 353 -23.63 1.48 -13.88
CA VAL A 353 -23.38 1.05 -12.50
C VAL A 353 -24.58 0.25 -12.00
N LEU A 354 -24.38 -1.05 -11.75
CA LEU A 354 -25.41 -1.97 -11.31
C LEU A 354 -25.13 -2.40 -9.85
N GLY A 355 -25.93 -1.88 -8.92
CA GLY A 355 -25.88 -2.21 -7.50
C GLY A 355 -26.49 -3.59 -7.23
N MET A 356 -25.69 -4.50 -6.69
CA MET A 356 -26.03 -5.89 -6.40
C MET A 356 -26.52 -6.06 -4.95
N ILE A 357 -27.36 -7.06 -4.72
CA ILE A 357 -27.87 -7.44 -3.38
C ILE A 357 -27.22 -8.73 -2.85
N HIS A 358 -26.15 -9.21 -3.50
CA HIS A 358 -25.38 -10.39 -3.11
C HIS A 358 -26.26 -11.64 -2.94
N SER A 359 -26.16 -12.34 -1.81
CA SER A 359 -27.03 -13.48 -1.47
C SER A 359 -28.53 -13.17 -1.50
N GLY A 360 -28.91 -11.88 -1.48
CA GLY A 360 -30.29 -11.47 -1.71
C GLY A 360 -30.85 -11.96 -3.05
N HIS A 361 -30.02 -12.05 -4.10
CA HIS A 361 -30.43 -12.50 -5.43
C HIS A 361 -30.93 -13.95 -5.46
N GLU A 362 -30.47 -14.80 -4.53
CA GLU A 362 -30.90 -16.20 -4.43
C GLU A 362 -32.36 -16.33 -3.94
N THR A 363 -32.88 -15.28 -3.29
CA THR A 363 -34.21 -15.29 -2.66
C THR A 363 -35.15 -14.22 -3.21
N SER A 364 -34.65 -13.21 -3.93
CA SER A 364 -35.46 -12.14 -4.48
C SER A 364 -36.26 -12.63 -5.69
N GLU A 365 -37.57 -12.39 -5.66
CA GLU A 365 -38.45 -12.61 -6.82
C GLU A 365 -38.36 -11.45 -7.84
N THR A 366 -37.89 -10.27 -7.40
CA THR A 366 -37.85 -9.04 -8.20
C THR A 366 -36.50 -8.81 -8.85
N PHE A 367 -35.41 -9.15 -8.17
CA PHE A 367 -34.04 -8.99 -8.63
C PHE A 367 -33.25 -10.29 -8.50
N SER A 368 -33.75 -11.35 -9.14
CA SER A 368 -33.12 -12.67 -9.13
C SER A 368 -31.83 -12.72 -9.96
N LEU A 369 -31.06 -13.81 -9.83
CA LEU A 369 -29.88 -14.07 -10.68
C LEU A 369 -30.24 -14.21 -12.17
N GLU A 370 -31.47 -14.59 -12.50
CA GLU A 370 -31.97 -14.57 -13.88
C GLU A 370 -32.11 -13.13 -14.40
N VAL A 371 -32.71 -12.24 -13.61
CA VAL A 371 -32.82 -10.81 -13.95
C VAL A 371 -31.43 -10.19 -14.11
N VAL A 372 -30.48 -10.51 -13.23
CA VAL A 372 -29.09 -10.04 -13.34
C VAL A 372 -28.47 -10.48 -14.67
N ARG A 373 -28.59 -11.77 -15.04
CA ARG A 373 -28.04 -12.26 -16.32
C ARG A 373 -28.68 -11.59 -17.53
N ASP A 374 -30.00 -11.41 -17.52
CA ASP A 374 -30.70 -10.77 -18.62
C ASP A 374 -30.36 -9.28 -18.74
N LEU A 375 -30.14 -8.60 -17.61
CA LEU A 375 -29.59 -7.24 -17.61
C LEU A 375 -28.19 -7.19 -18.19
N VAL A 376 -27.29 -8.10 -17.82
CA VAL A 376 -25.93 -8.13 -18.39
C VAL A 376 -25.97 -8.36 -19.90
N ARG A 377 -26.80 -9.29 -20.39
CA ARG A 377 -27.01 -9.52 -21.83
C ARG A 377 -27.61 -8.30 -22.53
N GLU A 378 -28.48 -7.56 -21.85
CA GLU A 378 -29.09 -6.35 -22.39
C GLU A 378 -28.15 -5.13 -22.36
N ILE A 379 -27.24 -5.11 -21.39
CA ILE A 379 -26.19 -4.10 -21.26
C ILE A 379 -25.10 -4.36 -22.30
N ASP A 380 -24.76 -5.63 -22.58
CA ASP A 380 -23.76 -6.03 -23.57
C ASP A 380 -22.43 -5.26 -23.39
N PRO A 381 -21.75 -5.42 -22.24
CA PRO A 381 -20.54 -4.66 -21.93
C PRO A 381 -19.32 -5.23 -22.66
N ASP A 382 -18.35 -4.37 -23.00
CA ASP A 382 -17.01 -4.78 -23.42
C ASP A 382 -16.13 -5.11 -22.19
N TYR A 383 -16.37 -4.42 -21.08
CA TYR A 383 -15.60 -4.57 -19.84
C TYR A 383 -16.53 -4.71 -18.63
N TRP A 384 -16.23 -5.67 -17.76
CA TRP A 384 -16.98 -5.91 -16.52
C TRP A 384 -16.09 -5.67 -15.29
N LEU A 385 -16.31 -4.55 -14.61
CA LEU A 385 -15.63 -4.19 -13.36
C LEU A 385 -16.34 -4.83 -12.19
N THR A 386 -15.60 -5.63 -11.42
CA THR A 386 -16.19 -6.50 -10.38
C THR A 386 -15.67 -6.25 -8.98
N GLU A 387 -16.52 -6.53 -8.00
CA GLU A 387 -16.18 -6.66 -6.58
C GLU A 387 -15.39 -7.97 -6.29
N ILE A 388 -14.43 -8.29 -7.15
CA ILE A 388 -13.45 -9.36 -6.94
C ILE A 388 -12.10 -8.70 -6.68
N PRO A 389 -11.38 -9.10 -5.61
CA PRO A 389 -10.04 -8.57 -5.38
C PRO A 389 -9.06 -9.00 -6.47
N PRO A 390 -8.20 -8.10 -7.01
CA PRO A 390 -7.25 -8.46 -8.07
C PRO A 390 -6.39 -9.67 -7.74
N ASN A 391 -5.93 -9.79 -6.49
CA ASN A 391 -5.11 -10.93 -6.04
C ASN A 391 -5.85 -12.27 -5.93
N ARG A 392 -7.18 -12.28 -6.05
CA ARG A 392 -7.99 -13.50 -6.05
C ARG A 392 -8.47 -13.90 -7.44
N TRP A 393 -8.45 -12.97 -8.39
CA TRP A 393 -8.94 -13.19 -9.75
C TRP A 393 -8.21 -14.31 -10.47
N ASP A 394 -6.88 -14.26 -10.55
CA ASP A 394 -6.09 -15.27 -11.29
C ASP A 394 -6.38 -16.70 -10.81
N ARG A 395 -6.51 -16.87 -9.50
CA ARG A 395 -6.86 -18.16 -8.91
C ARG A 395 -8.29 -18.58 -9.29
N ALA A 396 -9.26 -17.70 -9.11
CA ALA A 396 -10.66 -17.99 -9.39
C ALA A 396 -10.88 -18.32 -10.88
N TRP A 397 -10.24 -17.55 -11.76
CA TRP A 397 -10.28 -17.78 -13.20
C TRP A 397 -9.63 -19.11 -13.59
N ALA A 398 -8.44 -19.41 -13.06
CA ALA A 398 -7.78 -20.69 -13.32
C ALA A 398 -8.60 -21.90 -12.82
N GLU A 399 -9.27 -21.78 -11.67
CA GLU A 399 -10.22 -22.80 -11.18
C GLU A 399 -11.38 -22.98 -12.18
N PHE A 400 -12.02 -21.87 -12.61
CA PHE A 400 -13.12 -21.91 -13.56
C PHE A 400 -12.74 -22.50 -14.93
N GLU A 401 -11.57 -22.13 -15.47
CA GLU A 401 -11.08 -22.70 -16.73
C GLU A 401 -10.84 -24.20 -16.62
N ALA A 402 -10.30 -24.65 -15.48
CA ALA A 402 -9.96 -26.05 -15.26
C ALA A 402 -11.18 -26.94 -14.99
N THR A 403 -12.14 -26.46 -14.19
CA THR A 403 -13.24 -27.30 -13.67
C THR A 403 -14.64 -26.82 -14.06
N GLY A 404 -14.78 -25.58 -14.53
CA GLY A 404 -16.06 -24.92 -14.72
C GLY A 404 -16.72 -24.46 -13.42
N THR A 405 -16.01 -24.50 -12.29
CA THR A 405 -16.49 -24.04 -10.99
C THR A 405 -15.42 -23.18 -10.31
N VAL A 406 -15.83 -22.28 -9.41
CA VAL A 406 -14.91 -21.46 -8.62
C VAL A 406 -15.07 -21.83 -7.15
N GLU A 407 -13.99 -22.29 -6.53
CA GLU A 407 -13.93 -22.67 -5.12
C GLU A 407 -13.20 -21.62 -4.27
N GLU A 408 -12.61 -20.61 -4.91
CA GLU A 408 -11.99 -19.46 -4.26
C GLU A 408 -12.96 -18.89 -3.20
N PRO A 409 -12.60 -18.96 -1.90
CA PRO A 409 -13.55 -18.74 -0.80
C PRO A 409 -14.21 -17.36 -0.75
N ARG A 410 -13.60 -16.36 -1.39
CA ARG A 410 -14.09 -14.99 -1.44
C ARG A 410 -14.94 -14.73 -2.68
N VAL A 411 -14.52 -15.22 -3.83
CA VAL A 411 -15.31 -15.08 -5.06
C VAL A 411 -16.63 -15.87 -4.95
N ARG A 412 -16.59 -17.08 -4.38
CA ARG A 412 -17.79 -17.93 -4.23
C ARG A 412 -18.89 -17.38 -3.31
N ARG A 413 -18.65 -16.24 -2.64
CA ARG A 413 -19.65 -15.56 -1.79
C ARG A 413 -20.61 -14.69 -2.58
N PHE A 414 -20.29 -14.39 -3.83
CA PHE A 414 -21.06 -13.51 -4.71
C PHE A 414 -21.81 -14.36 -5.74
N PRO A 415 -23.07 -14.76 -5.48
CA PRO A 415 -23.84 -15.54 -6.44
C PRO A 415 -23.99 -14.84 -7.80
N GLU A 416 -24.00 -13.50 -7.82
CA GLU A 416 -24.00 -12.70 -9.04
C GLU A 416 -22.78 -12.97 -9.95
N TYR A 417 -21.62 -13.35 -9.39
CA TYR A 417 -20.46 -13.73 -10.18
C TYR A 417 -20.47 -15.22 -10.51
N MET A 418 -20.84 -16.06 -9.54
CA MET A 418 -20.88 -17.51 -9.70
C MET A 418 -21.89 -17.97 -10.75
N GLU A 419 -23.06 -17.34 -10.79
CA GLU A 419 -24.13 -17.67 -11.73
C GLU A 419 -24.27 -16.66 -12.87
N GLY A 420 -23.73 -15.44 -12.72
CA GLY A 420 -23.69 -14.42 -13.76
C GLY A 420 -22.36 -14.41 -14.50
N LEU A 421 -21.33 -13.79 -13.91
CA LEU A 421 -20.05 -13.50 -14.55
C LEU A 421 -19.38 -14.71 -15.20
N PHE A 422 -19.07 -15.77 -14.45
CA PHE A 422 -18.31 -16.90 -15.00
C PHE A 422 -19.07 -17.67 -16.09
N PRO A 423 -20.37 -17.98 -15.94
CA PRO A 423 -21.13 -18.57 -17.03
C PRO A 423 -21.24 -17.66 -18.26
N LEU A 424 -21.52 -16.35 -18.06
CA LEU A 424 -21.67 -15.40 -19.15
C LEU A 424 -20.37 -15.14 -19.90
N SER A 425 -19.21 -15.32 -19.28
CA SER A 425 -17.91 -15.21 -19.98
C SER A 425 -17.69 -16.29 -21.04
N ARG A 426 -18.56 -17.31 -21.11
CA ARG A 426 -18.60 -18.30 -22.21
C ARG A 426 -19.62 -17.95 -23.30
N GLU A 427 -20.51 -16.99 -23.03
CA GLU A 427 -21.61 -16.59 -23.92
C GLU A 427 -21.37 -15.24 -24.58
N LEU A 428 -20.74 -14.31 -23.87
CA LEU A 428 -20.49 -12.92 -24.25
C LEU A 428 -18.98 -12.67 -24.36
N ASP A 429 -18.60 -11.66 -25.15
CA ASP A 429 -17.21 -11.25 -25.36
C ASP A 429 -16.93 -9.99 -24.54
N PHE A 430 -16.54 -10.18 -23.28
CA PHE A 430 -16.14 -9.09 -22.38
C PHE A 430 -14.86 -9.45 -21.63
N GLU A 431 -14.11 -8.43 -21.25
CA GLU A 431 -12.96 -8.57 -20.35
C GLU A 431 -13.36 -8.23 -18.91
N VAL A 432 -12.87 -9.02 -17.94
CA VAL A 432 -13.13 -8.77 -16.52
C VAL A 432 -12.01 -7.96 -15.91
N ILE A 433 -12.37 -6.85 -15.25
CA ILE A 433 -11.44 -6.03 -14.48
C ILE A 433 -11.79 -6.20 -12.99
N PRO A 434 -11.03 -6.98 -12.21
CA PRO A 434 -11.24 -7.07 -10.77
C PRO A 434 -10.86 -5.75 -10.12
N THR A 435 -11.74 -5.18 -9.29
CA THR A 435 -11.55 -3.84 -8.71
C THR A 435 -11.71 -3.77 -7.21
N ALA A 436 -11.87 -4.91 -6.52
CA ALA A 436 -12.07 -4.88 -5.08
C ALA A 436 -10.77 -4.57 -4.31
N GLY A 437 -10.74 -3.42 -3.64
CA GLY A 437 -9.68 -3.01 -2.72
C GLY A 437 -9.75 -3.61 -1.33
N TRP A 438 -10.53 -4.68 -1.14
CA TRP A 438 -10.55 -5.41 0.11
C TRP A 438 -9.83 -6.75 0.01
N THR A 439 -9.17 -7.16 1.09
CA THR A 439 -8.54 -8.47 1.27
C THR A 439 -9.29 -9.30 2.31
N GLU A 440 -9.10 -10.61 2.30
CA GLU A 440 -9.67 -11.49 3.32
C GLU A 440 -9.24 -11.10 4.76
N PRO A 441 -7.94 -10.85 5.01
CA PRO A 441 -7.49 -10.32 6.30
C PRO A 441 -8.20 -9.02 6.73
N MET A 442 -8.55 -8.10 5.82
CA MET A 442 -9.32 -6.88 6.17
C MET A 442 -10.66 -7.18 6.75
N SER A 443 -11.38 -8.06 6.05
CA SER A 443 -12.74 -8.43 6.40
C SER A 443 -12.74 -9.14 7.76
N ASP A 444 -11.74 -9.98 8.01
CA ASP A 444 -11.62 -10.74 9.26
C ASP A 444 -11.23 -9.81 10.42
N PHE A 445 -10.27 -8.90 10.19
CA PHE A 445 -9.92 -7.87 11.16
C PHE A 445 -11.11 -6.97 11.49
N ARG A 446 -11.81 -6.45 10.48
CA ARG A 446 -12.99 -5.59 10.66
C ARG A 446 -14.06 -6.30 11.49
N ALA A 447 -14.31 -7.58 11.23
CA ALA A 447 -15.27 -8.36 12.00
C ALA A 447 -14.84 -8.50 13.47
N ALA A 448 -13.58 -8.87 13.71
CA ALA A 448 -13.03 -9.01 15.06
C ALA A 448 -13.01 -7.67 15.82
N TYR A 449 -12.64 -6.58 15.14
CA TYR A 449 -12.62 -5.23 15.68
C TYR A 449 -14.02 -4.77 16.09
N LEU A 450 -15.03 -4.92 15.22
CA LEU A 450 -16.41 -4.51 15.53
C LEU A 450 -16.99 -5.35 16.68
N ASP A 451 -16.69 -6.64 16.75
CA ASP A 451 -17.08 -7.49 17.88
C ASP A 451 -16.42 -7.02 19.19
N ALA A 452 -15.12 -6.73 19.18
CA ALA A 452 -14.42 -6.18 20.35
C ALA A 452 -14.99 -4.82 20.76
N TYR A 453 -15.18 -3.91 19.79
CA TYR A 453 -15.76 -2.57 20.00
C TYR A 453 -17.14 -2.67 20.65
N SER A 454 -17.99 -3.61 20.19
CA SER A 454 -19.35 -3.78 20.69
C SER A 454 -19.42 -4.22 22.16
N ARG A 455 -18.34 -4.81 22.69
CA ARG A 455 -18.22 -5.35 24.04
C ARG A 455 -17.47 -4.43 25.00
N ASP A 456 -16.85 -3.36 24.50
CA ASP A 456 -16.08 -2.41 25.28
C ASP A 456 -17.01 -1.41 26.01
N PRO A 457 -17.03 -1.40 27.37
CA PRO A 457 -17.85 -0.48 28.14
C PRO A 457 -17.52 1.00 27.89
N GLU A 458 -16.26 1.34 27.56
CA GLU A 458 -15.84 2.72 27.29
C GLU A 458 -16.35 3.22 25.94
N ARG A 459 -16.66 2.29 25.02
CA ARG A 459 -17.15 2.60 23.67
C ARG A 459 -18.66 2.39 23.51
N ALA A 460 -19.37 2.12 24.60
CA ALA A 460 -20.80 1.79 24.60
C ALA A 460 -21.69 2.87 23.96
N GLU A 461 -21.37 4.16 24.16
CA GLU A 461 -22.11 5.28 23.55
C GLU A 461 -21.95 5.28 22.01
N GLY A 462 -20.72 5.13 21.52
CA GLY A 462 -20.45 5.03 20.09
C GLY A 462 -21.14 3.83 19.45
N TRP A 463 -21.14 2.68 20.14
CA TRP A 463 -21.83 1.48 19.66
C TRP A 463 -23.35 1.68 19.61
N ALA A 464 -23.94 2.33 20.61
CA ALA A 464 -25.36 2.67 20.61
C ALA A 464 -25.72 3.61 19.46
N ALA A 465 -24.88 4.62 19.19
CA ALA A 465 -25.06 5.52 18.05
C ALA A 465 -24.99 4.79 16.70
N TYR A 466 -24.03 3.86 16.53
CA TYR A 466 -23.95 3.04 15.33
C TYR A 466 -25.20 2.18 15.13
N ARG A 467 -25.71 1.53 16.18
CA ARG A 467 -26.95 0.73 16.08
C ARG A 467 -28.17 1.57 15.71
N ALA A 468 -28.31 2.75 16.31
CA ALA A 468 -29.41 3.67 15.97
C ALA A 468 -29.34 4.13 14.51
N ALA A 469 -28.15 4.44 14.00
CA ALA A 469 -27.95 4.78 12.60
C ALA A 469 -28.23 3.60 11.66
N ALA A 470 -27.85 2.38 12.06
CA ALA A 470 -28.14 1.16 11.30
C ALA A 470 -29.65 0.87 11.23
N GLU A 471 -30.38 1.08 12.32
CA GLU A 471 -31.84 0.93 12.37
C GLU A 471 -32.54 1.97 11.48
N ALA A 472 -32.15 3.25 11.58
CA ALA A 472 -32.69 4.31 10.73
C ALA A 472 -32.42 4.08 9.23
N SER A 473 -31.22 3.60 8.90
CA SER A 473 -30.87 3.21 7.52
C SER A 473 -31.74 2.04 7.04
N ALA A 474 -31.93 1.00 7.86
CA ALA A 474 -32.77 -0.14 7.52
C ALA A 474 -34.25 0.26 7.30
N GLU A 475 -34.79 1.13 8.15
CA GLU A 475 -36.15 1.67 8.00
C GLU A 475 -36.31 2.45 6.69
N ALA A 476 -35.35 3.33 6.37
CA ALA A 476 -35.35 4.11 5.14
C ALA A 476 -35.23 3.22 3.89
N LEU A 477 -34.39 2.18 3.92
CA LEU A 477 -34.24 1.23 2.82
C LEU A 477 -35.51 0.40 2.60
N ALA A 478 -36.17 -0.04 3.68
CA ALA A 478 -37.39 -0.83 3.62
C ALA A 478 -38.58 -0.05 3.03
N ALA A 479 -38.61 1.27 3.20
CA ALA A 479 -39.68 2.12 2.66
C ALA A 479 -39.79 2.10 1.13
N GLY A 480 -38.71 1.75 0.42
CA GLY A 480 -38.66 1.71 -1.04
C GLY A 480 -38.73 0.32 -1.66
N ALA A 481 -39.08 -0.74 -0.91
CA ALA A 481 -38.94 -2.14 -1.33
C ALA A 481 -37.47 -2.53 -1.58
N ALA A 482 -36.80 -2.96 -0.51
CA ALA A 482 -35.34 -3.04 -0.41
C ALA A 482 -34.62 -3.87 -1.49
N ASP A 483 -35.31 -4.78 -2.20
CA ASP A 483 -34.78 -5.61 -3.27
C ASP A 483 -35.27 -5.20 -4.69
N ASP A 484 -36.08 -4.16 -4.83
CA ASP A 484 -36.51 -3.64 -6.13
C ASP A 484 -35.33 -2.94 -6.85
N PRO A 485 -34.89 -3.41 -8.03
CA PRO A 485 -33.78 -2.81 -8.74
C PRO A 485 -34.08 -1.36 -9.15
N ARG A 486 -35.34 -0.97 -9.35
CA ARG A 486 -35.68 0.44 -9.62
C ARG A 486 -35.46 1.34 -8.41
N TRP A 487 -35.70 0.82 -7.21
CA TRP A 487 -35.42 1.54 -5.96
C TRP A 487 -33.93 1.62 -5.69
N ILE A 488 -33.24 0.47 -5.79
CA ILE A 488 -31.80 0.36 -5.55
C ILE A 488 -31.00 1.39 -6.33
N HIS A 489 -31.38 1.66 -7.59
CA HIS A 489 -30.67 2.59 -8.47
C HIS A 489 -31.07 4.07 -8.32
N THR A 490 -31.75 4.45 -7.23
CA THR A 490 -32.08 5.87 -6.94
C THR A 490 -31.06 6.54 -6.02
N ASP A 491 -30.99 7.87 -6.07
CA ASP A 491 -30.23 8.67 -5.10
C ASP A 491 -30.81 8.52 -3.66
N ALA A 492 -32.12 8.27 -3.55
CA ALA A 492 -32.79 8.10 -2.25
C ALA A 492 -32.39 6.79 -1.54
N TYR A 493 -32.10 5.72 -2.30
CA TYR A 493 -31.48 4.50 -1.75
C TYR A 493 -30.08 4.81 -1.22
N ASP A 494 -29.28 5.56 -1.98
CA ASP A 494 -27.91 5.91 -1.59
C ASP A 494 -27.92 6.78 -0.31
N ASP A 495 -28.81 7.76 -0.23
CA ASP A 495 -29.02 8.58 0.97
C ASP A 495 -29.45 7.74 2.19
N ALA A 496 -30.32 6.74 1.99
CA ALA A 496 -30.76 5.84 3.04
C ALA A 496 -29.61 4.96 3.57
N TYR A 497 -28.73 4.49 2.70
CA TYR A 497 -27.55 3.71 3.07
C TYR A 497 -26.50 4.58 3.81
N ASP A 498 -26.31 5.81 3.35
CA ASP A 498 -25.36 6.79 3.89
C ASP A 498 -25.64 7.13 5.38
N ILE A 499 -26.90 7.04 5.85
CA ILE A 499 -27.26 7.25 7.26
C ILE A 499 -26.38 6.40 8.18
N ARG A 500 -26.25 5.10 7.88
CA ARG A 500 -25.43 4.18 8.65
C ARG A 500 -23.95 4.44 8.39
N MET A 501 -23.57 4.60 7.12
CA MET A 501 -22.15 4.62 6.74
C MET A 501 -21.41 5.87 7.18
N ARG A 502 -22.06 7.04 7.23
CA ARG A 502 -21.44 8.26 7.81
C ARG A 502 -21.13 8.09 9.30
N THR A 503 -21.99 7.36 10.02
CA THR A 503 -21.74 7.05 11.44
C THR A 503 -20.66 5.99 11.59
N TYR A 504 -20.66 4.97 10.72
CA TYR A 504 -19.62 3.96 10.64
C TYR A 504 -18.24 4.60 10.45
N ALA A 505 -18.08 5.40 9.39
CA ALA A 505 -16.80 5.99 9.01
C ALA A 505 -16.22 6.84 10.15
N ARG A 506 -17.06 7.73 10.72
CA ARG A 506 -16.68 8.59 11.85
C ARG A 506 -16.20 7.82 13.08
N LEU A 507 -16.77 6.65 13.35
CA LEU A 507 -16.47 5.88 14.56
C LEU A 507 -15.31 4.91 14.39
N PHE A 508 -15.15 4.35 13.19
CA PHE A 508 -14.31 3.16 13.01
C PHE A 508 -13.15 3.36 12.05
N ASP A 509 -13.21 4.30 11.10
CA ASP A 509 -12.20 4.35 10.02
C ASP A 509 -10.80 4.67 10.53
N ALA A 510 -10.67 5.56 11.51
CA ALA A 510 -9.37 5.88 12.11
C ALA A 510 -8.69 4.65 12.74
N ASP A 511 -9.46 3.76 13.35
CA ASP A 511 -8.95 2.55 14.00
C ASP A 511 -8.78 1.38 13.02
N LEU A 512 -9.65 1.32 12.00
CA LEU A 512 -9.62 0.30 10.96
C LEU A 512 -8.55 0.59 9.89
N GLY A 513 -8.05 1.81 9.80
CA GLY A 513 -7.08 2.24 8.81
C GLY A 513 -7.59 1.97 7.38
N PRO A 514 -6.79 1.34 6.51
CA PRO A 514 -7.25 0.99 5.16
C PRO A 514 -8.42 0.00 5.11
N GLY A 515 -8.75 -0.69 6.21
CA GLY A 515 -9.96 -1.51 6.36
C GLY A 515 -11.24 -0.73 6.66
N GLY A 516 -11.14 0.58 6.89
CA GLY A 516 -12.26 1.49 7.10
C GLY A 516 -13.12 1.68 5.85
N TRP A 517 -14.35 2.16 6.02
CA TRP A 517 -15.30 2.33 4.92
C TRP A 517 -14.83 3.34 3.88
N ASP A 518 -14.29 4.48 4.29
CA ASP A 518 -13.86 5.50 3.34
C ASP A 518 -12.59 5.04 2.60
N ALA A 519 -11.65 4.42 3.32
CA ALA A 519 -10.41 3.93 2.72
C ALA A 519 -10.64 2.76 1.74
N ILE A 520 -11.55 1.85 2.06
CA ILE A 520 -11.89 0.72 1.17
C ILE A 520 -12.58 1.22 -0.10
N ASN A 521 -13.49 2.20 0.02
CA ASN A 521 -14.14 2.81 -1.15
C ASN A 521 -13.16 3.62 -1.99
N ALA A 522 -12.18 4.30 -1.36
CA ALA A 522 -11.11 4.96 -2.10
C ALA A 522 -10.24 3.94 -2.84
N SER A 523 -9.93 2.79 -2.23
CA SER A 523 -9.18 1.71 -2.89
C SER A 523 -9.98 1.08 -4.03
N HIS A 524 -11.26 0.79 -3.83
CA HIS A 524 -12.19 0.37 -4.90
C HIS A 524 -12.17 1.35 -6.06
N TRP A 525 -12.32 2.64 -5.75
CA TRP A 525 -12.32 3.69 -6.75
C TRP A 525 -11.00 3.76 -7.52
N GLY A 526 -9.85 3.64 -6.85
CA GLY A 526 -8.55 3.64 -7.52
C GLY A 526 -8.46 2.58 -8.63
N TYR A 527 -8.92 1.35 -8.36
CA TYR A 527 -8.96 0.32 -9.40
C TYR A 527 -9.98 0.56 -10.50
N ILE A 528 -11.15 1.10 -10.14
CA ILE A 528 -12.19 1.46 -11.11
C ILE A 528 -11.65 2.55 -12.05
N GLU A 529 -11.04 3.58 -11.48
CA GLU A 529 -10.43 4.71 -12.20
C GLU A 529 -9.30 4.24 -13.11
N ASP A 530 -8.41 3.38 -12.62
CA ASP A 530 -7.35 2.76 -13.42
C ASP A 530 -7.91 1.93 -14.58
N GLY A 531 -8.97 1.14 -14.33
CA GLY A 531 -9.65 0.37 -15.36
C GLY A 531 -10.28 1.26 -16.44
N LEU A 532 -10.93 2.36 -16.06
CA LEU A 532 -11.51 3.30 -17.00
C LEU A 532 -10.44 4.08 -17.79
N ASP A 533 -9.35 4.46 -17.14
CA ASP A 533 -8.27 5.23 -17.75
C ASP A 533 -7.46 4.40 -18.76
N ARG A 534 -7.26 3.10 -18.52
CA ARG A 534 -6.63 2.15 -19.47
C ARG A 534 -7.28 2.17 -20.85
N HIS A 535 -8.59 2.38 -20.87
CA HIS A 535 -9.45 2.24 -22.05
C HIS A 535 -10.06 3.57 -22.47
N ARG A 536 -9.54 4.70 -21.97
CA ARG A 536 -10.05 6.04 -22.25
C ARG A 536 -10.13 6.26 -23.76
N GLY A 537 -11.28 6.70 -24.24
CA GLY A 537 -11.44 7.13 -25.65
C GLY A 537 -11.70 6.02 -26.66
N GLU A 538 -11.88 4.77 -26.20
CA GLU A 538 -12.11 3.61 -27.07
C GLU A 538 -13.56 3.51 -27.57
N GLY A 539 -14.50 4.22 -26.93
CA GLY A 539 -15.93 4.16 -27.26
C GLY A 539 -16.58 2.84 -26.84
N VAL A 540 -16.07 2.24 -25.78
CA VAL A 540 -16.48 0.94 -25.23
C VAL A 540 -17.46 1.12 -24.08
N ARG A 541 -18.17 0.05 -23.71
CA ARG A 541 -19.13 0.02 -22.62
C ARG A 541 -18.61 -0.77 -21.41
N PHE A 542 -18.60 -0.10 -20.27
CA PHE A 542 -18.29 -0.67 -18.97
C PHE A 542 -19.56 -1.02 -18.21
N LEU A 543 -19.56 -2.20 -17.59
CA LEU A 543 -20.49 -2.59 -16.55
C LEU A 543 -19.74 -2.66 -15.21
N LEU A 544 -20.09 -1.77 -14.27
CA LEU A 544 -19.57 -1.79 -12.90
C LEU A 544 -20.59 -2.45 -11.97
N THR A 545 -20.21 -3.56 -11.33
CA THR A 545 -21.07 -4.29 -10.39
C THR A 545 -20.43 -4.37 -9.02
N TYR A 546 -21.17 -3.89 -8.01
CA TYR A 546 -20.79 -3.92 -6.59
C TYR A 546 -22.01 -4.06 -5.72
N GLY A 547 -21.84 -4.45 -4.48
CA GLY A 547 -22.86 -4.32 -3.44
C GLY A 547 -23.47 -2.92 -3.47
N ALA A 548 -24.80 -2.84 -3.48
CA ALA A 548 -25.56 -1.60 -3.71
C ALA A 548 -25.15 -0.44 -2.79
N GLY A 549 -24.62 -0.73 -1.60
CA GLY A 549 -24.09 0.28 -0.67
C GLY A 549 -22.87 1.07 -1.16
N HIS A 550 -22.11 0.53 -2.12
CA HIS A 550 -20.94 1.19 -2.70
C HIS A 550 -21.29 2.09 -3.90
N LYS A 551 -22.51 1.96 -4.44
CA LYS A 551 -22.96 2.67 -5.64
C LYS A 551 -22.88 4.19 -5.51
N GLY A 552 -23.44 4.75 -4.43
CA GLY A 552 -23.47 6.20 -4.20
C GLY A 552 -22.09 6.86 -4.28
N PRO A 553 -21.08 6.38 -3.51
CA PRO A 553 -19.69 6.82 -3.65
C PRO A 553 -19.15 6.78 -5.09
N PHE A 554 -19.31 5.67 -5.81
CA PHE A 554 -18.79 5.55 -7.17
C PHE A 554 -19.48 6.48 -8.15
N LEU A 555 -20.82 6.64 -8.08
CA LEU A 555 -21.55 7.58 -8.91
C LEU A 555 -21.08 9.03 -8.69
N ARG A 556 -20.70 9.41 -7.46
CA ARG A 556 -20.16 10.75 -7.18
C ARG A 556 -18.83 11.00 -7.86
N GLU A 557 -17.96 9.99 -7.92
CA GLU A 557 -16.67 10.11 -8.60
C GLU A 557 -16.82 10.05 -10.13
N LEU A 558 -17.62 9.11 -10.65
CA LEU A 558 -17.91 8.98 -12.07
C LEU A 558 -18.53 10.26 -12.66
N ARG A 559 -19.41 10.95 -11.92
CA ARG A 559 -20.01 12.24 -12.35
C ARG A 559 -19.00 13.39 -12.47
N LYS A 560 -17.78 13.24 -11.93
CA LYS A 560 -16.69 14.23 -12.09
C LYS A 560 -15.90 14.02 -13.38
N ARG A 561 -16.03 12.84 -14.01
CA ARG A 561 -15.33 12.48 -15.24
C ARG A 561 -15.99 13.13 -16.45
N ASP A 562 -15.19 13.65 -17.37
CA ASP A 562 -15.61 14.30 -18.61
C ASP A 562 -15.40 13.42 -19.86
N ASP A 563 -14.81 12.24 -19.67
CA ASP A 563 -14.42 11.29 -20.71
C ASP A 563 -15.36 10.08 -20.83
N ILE A 564 -16.47 10.07 -20.09
CA ILE A 564 -17.48 9.00 -20.09
C ILE A 564 -18.90 9.54 -20.25
N VAL A 565 -19.81 8.65 -20.64
CA VAL A 565 -21.26 8.83 -20.55
C VAL A 565 -21.80 7.85 -19.52
N LEU A 566 -22.36 8.36 -18.43
CA LEU A 566 -23.08 7.53 -17.46
C LEU A 566 -24.47 7.19 -17.98
N LEU A 567 -24.76 5.89 -18.09
CA LEU A 567 -26.04 5.38 -18.54
C LEU A 567 -26.93 5.00 -17.34
N ASP A 568 -28.20 5.38 -17.42
CA ASP A 568 -29.21 5.01 -16.43
C ASP A 568 -29.63 3.53 -16.59
N VAL A 569 -29.81 2.83 -15.48
CA VAL A 569 -30.18 1.40 -15.46
C VAL A 569 -31.66 1.17 -15.80
N GLY A 570 -32.54 2.15 -15.54
CA GLY A 570 -33.99 2.07 -15.75
C GLY A 570 -34.40 1.62 -17.15
N PRO A 571 -33.88 2.22 -18.24
CA PRO A 571 -34.16 1.78 -19.60
C PRO A 571 -33.78 0.31 -19.88
N PHE A 572 -32.74 -0.22 -19.25
CA PHE A 572 -32.37 -1.65 -19.39
C PHE A 572 -33.38 -2.53 -18.65
N LEU A 573 -33.78 -2.15 -17.44
CA LEU A 573 -34.82 -2.82 -16.66
C LEU A 573 -36.16 -2.88 -17.40
N ASP A 574 -36.54 -1.80 -18.09
CA ASP A 574 -37.77 -1.76 -18.88
C ASP A 574 -37.74 -2.76 -20.05
N ARG A 575 -36.58 -2.92 -20.70
CA ARG A 575 -36.41 -3.87 -21.81
C ARG A 575 -36.35 -5.32 -21.35
N VAL A 576 -35.71 -5.59 -20.23
CA VAL A 576 -35.72 -6.92 -19.60
C VAL A 576 -37.14 -7.31 -19.16
N ALA A 577 -37.88 -6.40 -18.53
CA ALA A 577 -39.26 -6.66 -18.09
C ALA A 577 -40.27 -6.82 -19.24
N ALA A 578 -39.93 -6.38 -20.46
CA ALA A 578 -40.78 -6.49 -21.64
C ALA A 578 -40.58 -7.79 -22.43
N ARG A 579 -39.54 -8.57 -22.11
CA ARG A 579 -39.27 -9.92 -22.66
C ARG A 579 -39.99 -10.97 -21.83
#